data_AF-A0A8C2CTD9-F1
#
_entry.id   AF-A0A8C2CTD9-F1
#
_cell.length_a   1.000
_cell.length_b   1.000
_cell.length_c   1.000
_cell.angle_alpha   90.00
_cell.angle_beta   90.00
_cell.angle_gamma   90.00
#
_symmetry.space_group_name_H-M   'P 1'
#
loop_
_entity.id
_entity.type
_entity.pdbx_description
1 polymer ?
#
loop_
_entity_poly.entity_id
_entity_poly.type
_entity_poly.pdbx_seq_one_letter_code
_entity_poly.pdbx_strand_id
1 'polypeptide(L)'
;MAGLFRIWIFKVLLLGSMDPSQASLRPRMSFSQGSSERLLSIYHSSVVKNTSSLLLSTDADTLFVGAQDALLSLDVSQPDSITLKDKLEWAASPQNMKTCTVASRKDCGNFISILQFFNSTHLYVCGTNAYKPQALIIVSSNT
;
A
#
# COMPACT_ATOMS: atom_id res chain seq x y z
N MET A 1 58.26 34.85 -17.63
CA MET A 1 57.02 34.97 -16.82
C MET A 1 55.85 34.14 -17.36
N ALA A 2 56.07 32.96 -17.95
CA ALA A 2 55.00 32.10 -18.49
C ALA A 2 54.70 30.85 -17.62
N GLY A 3 55.61 30.48 -16.71
CA GLY A 3 55.47 29.30 -15.85
C GLY A 3 54.55 29.49 -14.64
N LEU A 4 54.52 30.68 -14.05
CA LEU A 4 53.72 30.97 -12.85
C LEU A 4 52.20 31.00 -13.14
N PHE A 5 51.82 31.42 -14.35
CA PHE A 5 50.41 31.46 -14.78
C PHE A 5 49.82 30.06 -14.98
N ARG A 6 50.62 29.10 -15.46
CA ARG A 6 50.19 27.70 -15.64
C ARG A 6 49.96 26.98 -14.30
N ILE A 7 50.77 27.30 -13.29
CA ILE A 7 50.66 26.71 -11.94
C ILE A 7 49.40 27.23 -11.22
N TRP A 8 49.01 28.49 -11.47
CA TRP A 8 47.80 29.07 -10.88
C TRP A 8 46.51 28.46 -11.47
N ILE A 9 46.46 28.24 -12.79
CA ILE A 9 45.33 27.58 -13.46
C ILE A 9 45.12 26.15 -12.93
N PHE A 10 46.21 25.39 -12.70
CA PHE A 10 46.12 24.03 -12.15
C PHE A 10 45.65 23.98 -10.69
N LYS A 11 45.98 25.00 -9.86
CA LYS A 11 45.48 25.06 -8.48
C LYS A 11 44.00 25.45 -8.40
N VAL A 12 43.50 26.28 -9.32
CA VAL A 12 42.09 26.67 -9.35
C VAL A 12 41.19 25.50 -9.79
N LEU A 13 41.66 24.64 -10.71
CA LEU A 13 40.91 23.45 -11.12
C LEU A 13 40.82 22.36 -10.04
N LEU A 14 41.81 22.25 -9.13
CA LEU A 14 41.83 21.22 -8.09
C LEU A 14 41.03 21.59 -6.82
N LEU A 15 40.70 22.87 -6.62
CA LEU A 15 39.86 23.32 -5.50
C LEU A 15 38.36 23.45 -5.88
N GLY A 16 38.00 23.20 -7.14
CA GLY A 16 36.64 23.36 -7.67
C GLY A 16 35.79 22.10 -7.74
N SER A 17 36.22 20.96 -7.17
CA SER A 17 35.53 19.67 -7.31
C SER A 17 34.92 19.12 -6.01
N MET A 18 34.56 19.99 -5.06
CA MET A 18 33.64 19.63 -3.98
C MET A 18 32.31 20.29 -4.27
N ASP A 19 31.54 19.65 -5.15
CA ASP A 19 30.16 20.03 -5.42
C ASP A 19 29.37 19.89 -4.11
N PRO A 20 28.88 20.99 -3.49
CA PRO A 20 28.12 20.92 -2.23
C PRO A 20 26.76 20.23 -2.43
N SER A 21 26.40 19.94 -3.68
CA SER A 21 25.12 19.38 -4.08
C SER A 21 25.04 17.86 -3.98
N GLN A 22 26.07 17.18 -3.48
CA GLN A 22 25.87 15.85 -2.88
C GLN A 22 25.17 15.98 -1.52
N ALA A 23 23.93 16.48 -1.54
CA ALA A 23 22.98 16.20 -0.49
C ALA A 23 22.95 14.69 -0.33
N SER A 24 23.47 14.21 0.80
CA SER A 24 23.56 12.79 1.12
C SER A 24 22.26 12.08 0.76
N LEU A 25 22.33 11.10 -0.15
CA LEU A 25 21.20 10.22 -0.49
C LEU A 25 20.77 9.33 0.70
N ARG A 26 21.37 9.51 1.88
CA ARG A 26 21.04 8.75 3.08
C ARG A 26 19.89 9.41 3.84
N PRO A 27 18.83 8.66 4.18
CA PRO A 27 17.79 9.14 5.08
C PRO A 27 18.39 9.70 6.37
N ARG A 28 17.79 10.78 6.91
CA ARG A 28 18.23 11.40 8.17
C ARG A 28 18.18 10.43 9.35
N MET A 29 17.18 9.55 9.34
CA MET A 29 16.96 8.50 10.33
C MET A 29 16.52 7.25 9.57
N SER A 30 17.04 6.08 9.96
CA SER A 30 16.64 4.79 9.42
C SER A 30 16.47 3.80 10.56
N PHE A 31 15.32 3.13 10.61
CA PHE A 31 15.05 2.09 11.60
C PHE A 31 14.96 0.76 10.87
N SER A 32 15.61 -0.27 11.42
CA SER A 32 15.37 -1.64 10.98
C SER A 32 13.96 -2.09 11.36
N GLN A 33 13.41 -3.02 10.59
CA GLN A 33 12.16 -3.69 10.95
C GLN A 33 12.32 -4.36 12.33
N GLY A 34 11.42 -4.05 13.26
CA GLY A 34 11.48 -4.56 14.64
C GLY A 34 12.37 -3.77 15.59
N SER A 35 12.87 -2.59 15.19
CA SER A 35 13.57 -1.68 16.11
C SER A 35 12.66 -1.27 17.28
N SER A 36 13.17 -1.32 18.50
CA SER A 36 12.48 -0.84 19.70
C SER A 36 12.34 0.69 19.74
N GLU A 37 13.15 1.42 18.94
CA GLU A 37 13.08 2.88 18.84
C GLU A 37 11.82 3.35 18.10
N ARG A 38 11.25 2.48 17.26
CA ARG A 38 10.02 2.76 16.52
C ARG A 38 9.20 1.48 16.36
N LEU A 39 8.36 1.21 17.35
CA LEU A 39 7.43 0.09 17.31
C LEU A 39 6.47 0.24 16.13
N LEU A 40 6.22 -0.86 15.41
CA LEU A 40 5.27 -0.92 14.31
C LEU A 40 4.24 -2.00 14.61
N SER A 41 2.98 -1.60 14.69
CA SER A 41 1.84 -2.51 14.75
C SER A 41 1.66 -3.17 13.38
N ILE A 42 1.66 -4.50 13.34
CA ILE A 42 1.53 -5.28 12.11
C ILE A 42 0.34 -6.22 12.26
N TYR A 43 -0.61 -6.11 11.33
CA TYR A 43 -1.63 -7.12 11.14
C TYR A 43 -1.17 -8.13 10.10
N HIS A 44 -1.31 -9.43 10.41
CA HIS A 44 -0.98 -10.51 9.51
C HIS A 44 -2.12 -11.53 9.45
N SER A 45 -2.49 -11.94 8.23
CA SER A 45 -3.49 -12.97 7.98
C SER A 45 -2.90 -14.07 7.11
N SER A 46 -3.05 -15.33 7.51
CA SER A 46 -2.60 -16.49 6.71
C SER A 46 -3.57 -16.86 5.59
N VAL A 47 -4.81 -16.36 5.66
CA VAL A 47 -5.89 -16.70 4.72
C VAL A 47 -5.97 -15.68 3.59
N VAL A 48 -5.81 -14.40 3.92
CA VAL A 48 -5.99 -13.28 2.99
C VAL A 48 -4.67 -12.96 2.30
N LYS A 49 -4.72 -12.71 0.99
CA LYS A 49 -3.54 -12.40 0.17
C LYS A 49 -3.79 -11.10 -0.60
N ASN A 50 -2.71 -10.50 -1.11
CA ASN A 50 -2.77 -9.37 -2.06
C ASN A 50 -3.63 -8.20 -1.57
N THR A 51 -3.35 -7.72 -0.36
CA THR A 51 -3.92 -6.48 0.19
C THR A 51 -3.42 -5.28 -0.60
N SER A 52 -4.30 -4.54 -1.25
CA SER A 52 -3.92 -3.49 -2.21
C SER A 52 -4.68 -2.17 -2.05
N SER A 53 -5.83 -2.19 -1.37
CA SER A 53 -6.65 -1.00 -1.14
C SER A 53 -6.84 -0.75 0.34
N LEU A 54 -6.76 0.51 0.76
CA LEU A 54 -6.91 0.92 2.15
C LEU A 54 -7.86 2.13 2.21
N LEU A 55 -8.82 2.09 3.12
CA LEU A 55 -9.70 3.21 3.40
C LEU A 55 -9.88 3.35 4.92
N LEU A 56 -9.45 4.48 5.47
CA LEU A 56 -9.66 4.79 6.89
C LEU A 56 -11.07 5.38 7.08
N SER A 57 -11.75 4.90 8.12
CA SER A 57 -13.01 5.47 8.63
C SER A 57 -12.87 6.92 9.06
N THR A 58 -14.00 7.64 9.09
CA THR A 58 -14.03 9.06 9.46
C THR A 58 -13.69 9.30 10.93
N ASP A 59 -14.02 8.35 11.80
CA ASP A 59 -13.65 8.36 13.23
C ASP A 59 -12.22 7.85 13.49
N ALA A 60 -11.52 7.36 12.45
CA ALA A 60 -10.19 6.78 12.50
C ALA A 60 -10.05 5.51 13.35
N ASP A 61 -11.16 4.87 13.73
CA ASP A 61 -11.15 3.65 14.56
C ASP A 61 -11.16 2.36 13.74
N THR A 62 -11.44 2.47 12.45
CA THR A 62 -11.58 1.33 11.54
C THR A 62 -10.83 1.53 10.23
N LEU A 63 -10.00 0.57 9.85
CA LEU A 63 -9.30 0.54 8.56
C LEU A 63 -9.89 -0.56 7.69
N PHE A 64 -10.55 -0.18 6.59
CA PHE A 64 -11.04 -1.11 5.59
C PHE A 64 -9.90 -1.49 4.65
N VAL A 65 -9.72 -2.80 4.42
CA VAL A 65 -8.63 -3.35 3.60
C VAL A 65 -9.20 -4.22 2.48
N GLY A 66 -9.04 -3.76 1.25
CA GLY A 66 -9.36 -4.52 0.05
C GLY A 66 -8.22 -5.47 -0.30
N ALA A 67 -8.56 -6.75 -0.44
CA ALA A 67 -7.61 -7.82 -0.70
C ALA A 67 -8.07 -8.71 -1.87
N GLN A 68 -7.36 -9.82 -2.11
CA GLN A 68 -7.85 -10.86 -2.97
C GLN A 68 -8.96 -11.65 -2.27
N ASP A 69 -10.10 -11.75 -2.94
CA ASP A 69 -11.31 -12.48 -2.59
C ASP A 69 -11.96 -12.06 -1.26
N ALA A 70 -11.50 -10.97 -0.64
CA ALA A 70 -12.00 -10.50 0.65
C ALA A 70 -11.89 -8.98 0.83
N LEU A 71 -12.79 -8.44 1.65
CA LEU A 71 -12.71 -7.12 2.26
C LEU A 71 -12.63 -7.30 3.79
N LEU A 72 -11.65 -6.66 4.41
CA LEU A 72 -11.45 -6.71 5.86
C LEU A 72 -11.82 -5.39 6.51
N SER A 73 -12.29 -5.46 7.74
CA SER A 73 -12.42 -4.34 8.66
C SER A 73 -11.50 -4.58 9.85
N LEU A 74 -10.51 -3.71 10.00
CA LEU A 74 -9.52 -3.79 11.08
C LEU A 74 -9.80 -2.70 12.12
N ASP A 75 -9.83 -3.06 13.40
CA ASP A 75 -9.76 -2.11 14.50
C ASP A 75 -8.35 -1.50 14.53
N VAL A 76 -8.28 -0.17 14.44
CA VAL A 76 -7.06 0.62 14.53
C VAL A 76 -7.21 1.78 15.54
N SER A 77 -8.22 1.71 16.41
CA SER A 77 -8.49 2.73 17.44
C SER A 77 -7.35 2.89 18.45
N GLN A 78 -6.54 1.84 18.62
CA GLN A 78 -5.37 1.84 19.51
C GLN A 78 -4.08 1.87 18.68
N PRO A 79 -3.12 2.79 18.95
CA PRO A 79 -1.89 2.92 18.16
C PRO A 79 -1.05 1.65 18.06
N ASP A 80 -1.04 0.87 19.14
CA ASP A 80 -0.18 -0.32 19.29
C ASP A 80 -0.91 -1.65 19.01
N SER A 81 -2.15 -1.59 18.50
CA SER A 81 -2.97 -2.78 18.28
C SER A 81 -3.78 -2.68 17.00
N ILE A 82 -3.61 -3.66 16.13
CA ILE A 82 -4.44 -3.83 14.93
C ILE A 82 -5.10 -5.19 15.01
N THR A 83 -6.42 -5.23 15.09
CA THR A 83 -7.18 -6.48 15.23
C THR A 83 -8.26 -6.60 14.17
N LEU A 84 -8.63 -7.82 13.80
CA LEU A 84 -9.72 -8.04 12.84
C LEU A 84 -11.07 -7.82 13.55
N LYS A 85 -11.89 -6.88 13.06
CA LYS A 85 -13.29 -6.72 13.48
C LYS A 85 -14.18 -7.70 12.74
N ASP A 86 -14.13 -7.66 11.40
CA ASP A 86 -14.95 -8.50 10.54
C ASP A 86 -14.27 -8.68 9.16
N LYS A 87 -14.80 -9.64 8.39
CA LYS A 87 -14.32 -10.01 7.06
C LYS A 87 -15.50 -10.41 6.18
N LEU A 88 -15.66 -9.68 5.08
CA LEU A 88 -16.53 -10.07 3.98
C LEU A 88 -15.73 -10.90 2.96
N GLU A 89 -16.09 -12.18 2.86
CA GLU A 89 -15.64 -13.04 1.75
C GLU A 89 -16.38 -12.64 0.47
N TRP A 90 -15.63 -12.17 -0.53
CA TRP A 90 -16.18 -11.74 -1.81
C TRP A 90 -15.33 -12.28 -2.97
N ALA A 91 -15.27 -13.62 -3.05
CA ALA A 91 -14.57 -14.31 -4.11
C ALA A 91 -15.23 -14.12 -5.49
N ALA A 92 -14.44 -14.31 -6.55
CA ALA A 92 -14.98 -14.27 -7.90
C ALA A 92 -16.05 -15.38 -8.11
N SER A 93 -17.10 -15.07 -8.87
CA SER A 93 -18.15 -16.07 -9.13
C SER A 93 -17.58 -17.33 -9.84
N PRO A 94 -18.06 -18.55 -9.52
CA PRO A 94 -17.53 -19.78 -10.12
C PRO A 94 -17.54 -19.77 -11.65
N GLN A 95 -18.57 -19.16 -12.24
CA GLN A 95 -18.71 -19.02 -13.69
C GLN A 95 -17.63 -18.08 -14.29
N ASN A 96 -17.34 -16.96 -13.62
CA ASN A 96 -16.30 -16.03 -14.08
C ASN A 96 -14.91 -16.62 -13.89
N MET A 97 -14.66 -17.30 -12.76
CA MET A 97 -13.41 -18.00 -12.52
C MET A 97 -13.17 -19.07 -13.59
N LYS A 98 -14.18 -19.93 -13.87
CA LYS A 98 -14.10 -20.92 -14.96
C LYS A 98 -13.78 -20.29 -16.31
N THR A 99 -14.48 -19.20 -16.66
CA THR A 99 -14.25 -18.47 -17.92
C THR A 99 -12.82 -17.92 -18.00
N CYS A 100 -12.32 -17.34 -16.90
CA CYS A 100 -10.97 -16.80 -16.80
C CYS A 100 -9.90 -17.89 -16.95
N THR A 101 -10.07 -19.02 -16.27
CA THR A 101 -9.14 -20.16 -16.32
C THR A 101 -9.11 -20.81 -17.71
N VAL A 102 -10.27 -20.99 -18.35
CA VAL A 102 -10.37 -21.51 -19.73
C VAL A 102 -9.69 -20.58 -20.73
N ALA A 103 -9.74 -19.26 -20.49
CA ALA A 103 -9.03 -18.27 -21.28
C ALA A 103 -7.52 -18.19 -20.96
N SER A 104 -6.97 -19.09 -20.13
CA SER A 104 -5.57 -19.15 -19.71
C SER A 104 -5.05 -17.84 -19.13
N ARG A 105 -5.92 -17.05 -18.48
CA ARG A 105 -5.52 -15.83 -17.76
C ARG A 105 -5.00 -16.19 -16.38
N LYS A 106 -4.05 -15.39 -15.88
CA LYS A 106 -3.55 -15.47 -14.50
C LYS A 106 -4.46 -14.65 -13.58
N ASP A 107 -4.41 -14.93 -12.28
CA ASP A 107 -5.09 -14.13 -11.25
C ASP A 107 -6.62 -14.09 -11.41
N CYS A 108 -7.24 -15.26 -11.49
CA CYS A 108 -8.70 -15.40 -11.64
C CYS A 108 -9.52 -15.18 -10.36
N GLY A 109 -8.94 -14.54 -9.34
CA GLY A 109 -9.66 -14.12 -8.13
C GLY A 109 -10.40 -12.79 -8.33
N ASN A 110 -11.07 -12.34 -7.29
CA ASN A 110 -11.63 -11.00 -7.19
C ASN A 110 -10.69 -10.10 -6.39
N PHE A 111 -10.04 -9.14 -7.03
CA PHE A 111 -9.11 -8.22 -6.36
C PHE A 111 -9.85 -6.93 -6.05
N ILE A 112 -10.02 -6.63 -4.76
CA ILE A 112 -10.79 -5.46 -4.31
C ILE A 112 -9.89 -4.22 -4.42
N SER A 113 -10.18 -3.36 -5.39
CA SER A 113 -9.32 -2.23 -5.78
C SER A 113 -9.95 -0.85 -5.53
N ILE A 114 -11.27 -0.78 -5.32
CA ILE A 114 -11.98 0.48 -5.05
C ILE A 114 -12.74 0.32 -3.74
N LEU A 115 -12.44 1.21 -2.79
CA LEU A 115 -13.14 1.39 -1.53
C LEU A 115 -13.40 2.88 -1.34
N GLN A 116 -14.66 3.27 -1.25
CA GLN A 116 -15.05 4.66 -1.04
C GLN A 116 -16.31 4.74 -0.19
N PHE A 117 -16.45 5.79 0.62
CA PHE A 117 -17.74 6.07 1.27
C PHE A 117 -18.79 6.42 0.22
N PHE A 118 -19.85 5.62 0.14
CA PHE A 118 -21.02 5.95 -0.65
C PHE A 118 -21.91 6.95 0.10
N ASN A 119 -22.06 6.74 1.40
CA ASN A 119 -22.69 7.65 2.35
C ASN A 119 -22.12 7.40 3.76
N SER A 120 -22.71 7.99 4.80
CA SER A 120 -22.24 7.86 6.18
C SER A 120 -22.31 6.44 6.76
N THR A 121 -23.06 5.52 6.16
CA THR A 121 -23.27 4.15 6.65
C THR A 121 -22.92 3.08 5.63
N HIS A 122 -22.52 3.45 4.42
CA HIS A 122 -22.28 2.51 3.33
C HIS A 122 -20.96 2.78 2.60
N LEU A 123 -20.34 1.70 2.17
CA LEU A 123 -19.17 1.68 1.30
C LEU A 123 -19.60 1.30 -0.12
N TYR A 124 -19.06 2.02 -1.10
CA TYR A 124 -19.02 1.62 -2.48
C TYR A 124 -17.73 0.83 -2.71
N VAL A 125 -17.88 -0.42 -3.13
CA VAL A 125 -16.78 -1.39 -3.26
C VAL A 125 -16.76 -1.94 -4.68
N CYS A 126 -15.60 -1.94 -5.34
CA CYS A 126 -15.42 -2.64 -6.62
C CYS A 126 -14.26 -3.63 -6.57
N GLY A 127 -14.42 -4.72 -7.32
CA GLY A 127 -13.38 -5.71 -7.51
C GLY A 127 -13.35 -6.27 -8.93
N THR A 128 -12.24 -6.91 -9.30
CA THR A 128 -12.00 -7.42 -10.66
C THR A 128 -12.87 -8.62 -11.05
N ASN A 129 -13.32 -9.41 -10.05
CA ASN A 129 -14.18 -10.58 -10.18
C ASN A 129 -13.84 -11.46 -11.40
N ALA A 130 -12.59 -11.92 -11.46
CA ALA A 130 -12.02 -12.70 -12.56
C ALA A 130 -12.16 -12.03 -13.94
N TYR A 131 -11.64 -10.80 -14.08
CA TYR A 131 -11.70 -9.96 -15.29
C TYR A 131 -13.12 -9.58 -15.75
N LYS A 132 -14.09 -9.61 -14.84
CA LYS A 132 -15.46 -9.14 -15.06
C LYS A 132 -15.86 -8.25 -13.88
N PRO A 133 -15.39 -6.99 -13.88
CA PRO A 133 -15.51 -6.11 -12.73
C PRO A 133 -16.94 -6.00 -12.21
N GLN A 134 -17.08 -6.03 -10.89
CA GLN A 134 -18.35 -5.86 -10.20
C GLN A 134 -18.22 -4.79 -9.12
N ALA A 135 -19.34 -4.15 -8.84
CA ALA A 135 -19.47 -3.17 -7.78
C ALA A 135 -20.67 -3.51 -6.89
N LEU A 136 -20.56 -3.18 -5.61
CA LEU A 136 -21.63 -3.33 -4.64
C LEU A 136 -21.58 -2.18 -3.63
N ILE A 137 -22.75 -1.88 -3.08
CA ILE A 137 -22.90 -0.97 -1.95
C ILE A 137 -23.22 -1.84 -0.73
N ILE A 138 -22.40 -1.74 0.31
CA ILE A 138 -22.54 -2.53 1.54
C ILE A 138 -22.56 -1.64 2.76
N VAL A 139 -23.21 -2.10 3.81
CA VAL A 139 -23.22 -1.42 5.11
C VAL A 139 -21.83 -1.52 5.72
N SER A 140 -21.26 -0.40 6.15
CA SER A 140 -19.89 -0.34 6.71
C SER A 140 -19.74 -1.07 8.05
N SER A 141 -20.84 -1.39 8.74
CA SER A 141 -20.83 -2.20 9.96
C SER A 141 -20.89 -3.71 9.70
N ASN A 142 -21.11 -4.13 8.44
CA ASN A 142 -21.22 -5.54 8.03
C ASN A 142 -19.98 -5.99 7.24
N THR A 143 -18.88 -5.26 7.40
CA THR A 143 -17.58 -5.48 6.77
C THR A 143 -16.55 -5.66 7.82
#